data_AF-A0A8X8FR01-F1
#
_entry.id   AF-A0A8X8FR01-F1
#
_cell.length_a   1.000
_cell.length_b   1.000
_cell.length_c   1.000
_cell.angle_alpha   90.00
_cell.angle_beta   90.00
_cell.angle_gamma   90.00
#
_symmetry.space_group_name_H-M   'P 1'
#
loop_
_entity.id
_entity.type
_entity.pdbx_description
1 polymer ?
#
loop_
_entity_poly.entity_id
_entity_poly.type
_entity_poly.pdbx_seq_one_letter_code
_entity_poly.pdbx_strand_id
1 'polypeptide(L)'
;MPHHEKVALTGVIQHVFAHRFTFIADDAAYLADLGPKGAEVFPLAQGLAIRLEGEQRPSEIKVSRIARKGGRFVEVEHKKPHHSPKHHHPDVPADPRAALAAVKKAGWTVHGAPERKPKHFEVLAHRYGGDWTELHVDFAGAIYKEKQADAAKWDLQD
;
A
#
# COMPACT_ATOMS: atom_id res chain seq x y z
N MET A 1 -10.57 -13.11 15.75
CA MET A 1 -11.51 -13.77 14.81
C MET A 1 -11.45 -13.03 13.48
N PRO A 2 -11.22 -13.68 12.34
CA PRO A 2 -11.26 -12.98 11.06
C PRO A 2 -12.71 -12.69 10.68
N HIS A 3 -13.09 -11.41 10.67
CA HIS A 3 -14.37 -10.94 10.16
C HIS A 3 -14.26 -10.87 8.62
N HIS A 4 -14.67 -11.94 7.95
CA HIS A 4 -14.74 -12.06 6.48
C HIS A 4 -16.14 -12.53 6.05
N GLU A 5 -17.17 -12.12 6.79
CA GLU A 5 -18.54 -12.50 6.46
C GLU A 5 -19.00 -11.75 5.21
N LYS A 6 -19.57 -12.49 4.25
CA LYS A 6 -20.20 -11.87 3.08
C LYS A 6 -21.59 -11.40 3.48
N VAL A 7 -21.90 -10.15 3.16
CA VAL A 7 -23.18 -9.51 3.46
C VAL A 7 -23.85 -9.03 2.18
N ALA A 8 -25.19 -9.07 2.17
CA ALA A 8 -26.02 -8.51 1.12
C ALA A 8 -27.12 -7.66 1.78
N LEU A 9 -27.12 -6.36 1.54
CA LEU A 9 -27.97 -5.40 2.26
C LEU A 9 -28.68 -4.46 1.31
N THR A 10 -29.89 -4.05 1.69
CA THR A 10 -30.69 -3.03 1.00
C THR A 10 -30.95 -1.90 1.95
N GLY A 11 -30.70 -0.66 1.55
CA GLY A 11 -30.80 0.47 2.46
C GLY A 11 -30.76 1.83 1.79
N VAL A 12 -30.73 2.87 2.60
CA VAL A 12 -30.71 4.28 2.15
C VAL A 12 -29.46 4.96 2.67
N ILE A 13 -28.68 5.54 1.74
CA ILE A 13 -27.47 6.31 2.07
C ILE A 13 -27.83 7.52 2.93
N GLN A 14 -27.14 7.70 4.05
CA GLN A 14 -27.30 8.83 4.97
C GLN A 14 -26.21 9.89 4.76
N HIS A 15 -24.94 9.48 4.69
CA HIS A 15 -23.82 10.40 4.54
C HIS A 15 -22.79 9.84 3.57
N VAL A 16 -22.10 10.72 2.83
CA VAL A 16 -21.06 10.36 1.87
C VAL A 16 -19.77 11.10 2.21
N PHE A 17 -18.68 10.35 2.31
CA PHE A 17 -17.32 10.78 2.61
C PHE A 17 -16.39 10.30 1.49
N ALA A 18 -16.36 11.05 0.39
CA ALA A 18 -15.71 10.64 -0.86
C ALA A 18 -16.24 9.28 -1.37
N HIS A 19 -15.49 8.20 -1.16
CA HIS A 19 -15.81 6.83 -1.60
C HIS A 19 -16.35 5.94 -0.48
N ARG A 20 -16.43 6.48 0.75
CA ARG A 20 -17.08 5.85 1.88
C ARG A 20 -18.43 6.48 2.13
N PHE A 21 -19.37 5.72 2.66
CA PHE A 21 -20.70 6.23 2.96
C PHE A 21 -21.34 5.43 4.09
N THR A 22 -22.25 6.08 4.81
CA THR A 22 -23.11 5.38 5.76
C THR A 22 -24.47 5.14 5.14
N PHE A 23 -25.12 4.03 5.49
CA PHE A 23 -26.49 3.74 5.08
C PHE A 23 -27.25 3.03 6.20
N ILE A 24 -28.58 3.19 6.21
CA ILE A 24 -29.46 2.44 7.12
C ILE A 24 -30.04 1.24 6.36
N ALA A 25 -29.91 0.06 6.94
CA ALA A 25 -30.55 -1.19 6.52
C ALA A 25 -30.99 -1.94 7.77
N ASP A 26 -32.17 -2.58 7.73
CA ASP A 26 -32.68 -3.37 8.86
C ASP A 26 -32.60 -2.63 10.22
N ASP A 27 -32.98 -1.35 10.23
CA ASP A 27 -32.92 -0.43 11.39
C ASP A 27 -31.53 -0.23 12.03
N ALA A 28 -30.46 -0.65 11.35
CA ALA A 28 -29.08 -0.49 11.76
C ALA A 28 -28.29 0.42 10.81
N ALA A 29 -27.32 1.16 11.37
CA ALA A 29 -26.40 1.99 10.59
C ALA A 29 -25.13 1.21 10.24
N TYR A 30 -24.77 1.24 8.97
CA TYR A 30 -23.57 0.59 8.43
C TYR A 30 -22.63 1.61 7.80
N LEU A 31 -21.33 1.37 7.93
CA LEU A 31 -20.30 2.05 7.15
C LEU A 31 -19.85 1.14 6.00
N ALA A 32 -19.83 1.67 4.78
CA ALA A 32 -19.38 0.97 3.58
C ALA A 32 -18.30 1.76 2.84
N ASP A 33 -17.40 1.04 2.20
CA ASP A 33 -16.33 1.57 1.37
C ASP A 33 -16.41 0.98 -0.04
N LEU A 34 -16.63 1.86 -1.00
CA LEU A 34 -16.75 1.53 -2.42
C LEU A 34 -15.40 1.55 -3.15
N GLY A 35 -14.35 2.08 -2.53
CA GLY A 35 -13.08 2.35 -3.19
C GLY A 35 -13.17 3.53 -4.18
N PRO A 36 -12.05 4.20 -4.48
CA PRO A 36 -12.03 5.31 -5.44
C PRO A 36 -12.57 4.91 -6.82
N LYS A 37 -12.21 3.72 -7.31
CA LYS A 37 -12.67 3.20 -8.61
C LYS A 37 -14.15 2.89 -8.65
N GLY A 38 -14.71 2.35 -7.58
CA GLY A 38 -16.15 2.14 -7.50
C GLY A 38 -16.92 3.46 -7.46
N ALA A 39 -16.39 4.48 -6.76
CA ALA A 39 -17.01 5.81 -6.71
C ALA A 39 -16.94 6.57 -8.05
N GLU A 40 -15.96 6.27 -8.91
CA GLU A 40 -15.89 6.79 -10.29
C GLU A 40 -17.05 6.27 -11.17
N VAL A 41 -17.51 5.02 -10.94
CA VAL A 41 -18.52 4.36 -11.79
C VAL A 41 -19.92 4.28 -11.17
N PHE A 42 -20.05 4.46 -9.86
CA PHE A 42 -21.32 4.51 -9.15
C PHE A 42 -21.40 5.79 -8.30
N PRO A 43 -22.18 6.80 -8.73
CA PRO A 43 -22.28 8.06 -8.02
C PRO A 43 -23.03 7.88 -6.70
N LEU A 44 -22.35 8.16 -5.59
CA LEU A 44 -22.91 8.14 -4.25
C LEU A 44 -23.64 9.46 -3.96
N ALA A 45 -24.85 9.36 -3.41
CA ALA A 45 -25.65 10.52 -3.01
C ALA A 45 -26.44 10.20 -1.74
N GLN A 46 -26.56 11.18 -0.84
CA GLN A 46 -27.45 11.09 0.32
C GLN A 46 -28.90 10.91 -0.13
N GLY A 47 -29.66 10.06 0.59
CA GLY A 47 -31.03 9.68 0.26
C GLY A 47 -31.14 8.61 -0.83
N LEU A 48 -30.04 8.16 -1.43
CA LEU A 48 -30.08 7.14 -2.48
C LEU A 48 -30.42 5.76 -1.89
N ALA A 49 -31.50 5.16 -2.39
CA ALA A 49 -31.86 3.78 -2.11
C ALA A 49 -30.98 2.81 -2.93
N ILE A 50 -30.25 1.95 -2.24
CA ILE A 50 -29.26 1.05 -2.82
C ILE A 50 -29.49 -0.40 -2.42
N ARG A 51 -28.87 -1.29 -3.20
CA ARG A 51 -28.59 -2.68 -2.84
C ARG A 51 -27.09 -2.88 -2.98
N LEU A 52 -26.45 -3.51 -2.01
CA LEU A 52 -25.02 -3.79 -2.07
C LEU A 52 -24.72 -5.19 -1.59
N GLU A 53 -23.60 -5.71 -2.05
CA GLU A 53 -22.94 -6.87 -1.48
C GLU A 53 -21.50 -6.55 -1.21
N GLY A 54 -20.93 -7.21 -0.21
CA GLY A 54 -19.55 -6.99 0.17
C GLY A 54 -19.11 -7.90 1.29
N GLU A 55 -17.94 -7.57 1.83
CA GLU A 55 -17.34 -8.27 2.94
C GLU A 55 -17.34 -7.38 4.18
N GLN A 56 -17.99 -7.85 5.26
CA GLN A 56 -17.96 -7.17 6.55
C GLN A 56 -16.58 -7.34 7.19
N ARG A 57 -15.84 -6.23 7.26
CA ARG A 57 -14.59 -6.10 8.04
C ARG A 57 -14.90 -5.59 9.44
N PRO A 58 -13.94 -5.56 10.38
CA PRO A 58 -14.19 -5.04 11.72
C PRO A 58 -14.72 -3.59 11.76
N SER A 59 -14.37 -2.75 10.77
CA SER A 59 -14.70 -1.33 10.75
C SER A 59 -15.72 -0.92 9.69
N GLU A 60 -15.87 -1.69 8.61
CA GLU A 60 -16.67 -1.30 7.44
C GLU A 60 -16.99 -2.49 6.54
N ILE A 61 -17.96 -2.33 5.66
CA ILE A 61 -18.23 -3.26 4.56
C ILE A 61 -17.37 -2.85 3.36
N LYS A 62 -16.51 -3.76 2.89
CA LYS A 62 -15.84 -3.62 1.59
C LYS A 62 -16.79 -4.06 0.49
N VAL A 63 -17.34 -3.10 -0.25
CA VAL A 63 -18.42 -3.34 -1.22
C VAL A 63 -17.86 -4.04 -2.46
N SER A 64 -18.28 -5.26 -2.77
CA SER A 64 -17.91 -5.95 -4.00
C SER A 64 -18.80 -5.60 -5.19
N ARG A 65 -20.08 -5.29 -4.94
CA ARG A 65 -21.00 -4.81 -5.97
C ARG A 65 -22.11 -3.95 -5.39
N ILE A 66 -22.59 -2.98 -6.17
CA ILE A 66 -23.63 -2.03 -5.75
C ILE A 66 -24.61 -1.73 -6.89
N ALA A 67 -25.87 -1.51 -6.54
CA ALA A 67 -26.93 -1.11 -7.46
C ALA A 67 -27.83 -0.05 -6.81
N ARG A 68 -28.47 0.77 -7.64
CA ARG A 68 -29.69 1.47 -7.20
C ARG A 68 -30.79 0.43 -6.95
N LYS A 69 -31.74 0.71 -6.06
CA LYS A 69 -32.91 -0.18 -5.85
C LYS A 69 -33.63 -0.39 -7.19
N GLY A 70 -33.81 -1.66 -7.60
CA GLY A 70 -34.39 -2.04 -8.89
C GLY A 70 -33.46 -1.95 -10.11
N GLY A 71 -32.26 -1.37 -9.96
CA GLY A 71 -31.27 -1.26 -11.05
C GLY A 71 -30.33 -2.47 -11.16
N ARG A 72 -29.51 -2.50 -12.22
CA ARG A 72 -28.46 -3.52 -12.38
C ARG A 72 -27.28 -3.27 -11.44
N PHE A 73 -26.61 -4.34 -11.03
CA PHE A 73 -25.39 -4.26 -10.24
C PHE A 73 -24.21 -3.76 -11.09
N VAL A 74 -23.37 -2.96 -10.43
CA VAL A 74 -22.04 -2.56 -10.88
C VAL A 74 -21.03 -3.30 -10.00
N GLU A 75 -20.09 -4.00 -10.62
CA GLU A 75 -18.99 -4.67 -9.94
C GLU A 75 -17.93 -3.65 -9.50
N VAL A 76 -17.35 -3.87 -8.33
CA VAL A 76 -16.40 -2.97 -7.69
C VAL A 76 -15.06 -3.69 -7.53
N GLU A 77 -14.08 -3.27 -8.30
CA GLU A 77 -12.73 -3.83 -8.21
C GLU A 77 -11.95 -3.17 -7.07
N HIS A 78 -11.69 -3.92 -6.01
CA HIS A 78 -10.74 -3.54 -4.97
C HIS A 78 -9.39 -4.17 -5.29
N LYS A 79 -8.44 -3.38 -5.81
CA LYS A 79 -7.04 -3.82 -5.83
C LYS A 79 -6.61 -3.99 -4.37
N LYS A 80 -6.35 -5.24 -3.96
CA LYS A 80 -5.74 -5.49 -2.67
C LYS A 80 -4.45 -4.66 -2.63
N PRO A 81 -4.21 -3.87 -1.57
CA PRO A 81 -2.91 -3.24 -1.43
C PRO A 81 -1.87 -4.36 -1.49
N HIS A 82 -1.01 -4.29 -2.49
CA HIS A 82 0.19 -5.10 -2.56
C HIS A 82 1.07 -4.63 -1.41
N HIS A 83 0.83 -5.17 -0.21
CA HIS A 83 1.83 -5.13 0.82
C HIS A 83 2.95 -6.02 0.30
N SER A 84 3.99 -5.39 -0.27
CA SER A 84 5.29 -6.02 -0.39
C SER A 84 5.60 -6.70 0.94
N PRO A 85 6.15 -7.93 0.94
CA PRO A 85 6.50 -8.62 2.18
C PRO A 85 7.22 -7.64 3.10
N LYS A 86 6.73 -7.47 4.33
CA LYS A 86 7.41 -6.62 5.31
C LYS A 86 8.78 -7.24 5.53
N HIS A 87 9.83 -6.59 5.05
CA HIS A 87 11.19 -6.96 5.41
C HIS A 87 11.32 -6.77 6.93
N HIS A 88 11.46 -7.88 7.64
CA HIS A 88 11.77 -7.85 9.07
C HIS A 88 13.20 -7.33 9.20
N HIS A 89 13.36 -6.13 9.74
CA HIS A 89 14.67 -5.61 10.09
C HIS A 89 15.12 -6.29 11.40
N PRO A 90 16.25 -7.00 11.40
CA PRO A 90 16.79 -7.58 12.62
C PRO A 90 17.18 -6.45 13.60
N ASP A 91 17.00 -6.71 14.90
CA ASP A 91 17.37 -5.78 15.98
C ASP A 91 18.89 -5.84 16.23
N VAL A 92 19.65 -5.23 15.33
CA VAL A 92 21.10 -5.16 15.38
C VAL A 92 21.58 -3.70 15.29
N PRO A 93 22.73 -3.36 15.90
CA PRO A 93 23.26 -2.00 15.85
C PRO A 93 23.43 -1.48 14.43
N ALA A 94 23.11 -0.20 14.21
CA ALA A 94 23.32 0.47 12.94
C ALA A 94 24.81 0.78 12.71
N ASP A 95 25.60 -0.24 12.36
CA ASP A 95 27.03 -0.11 12.03
C ASP A 95 27.24 0.11 10.51
N PRO A 96 27.66 1.31 10.08
CA PRO A 96 27.92 1.58 8.67
C PRO A 96 29.06 0.72 8.11
N ARG A 97 30.03 0.29 8.92
CA ARG A 97 31.14 -0.55 8.43
C ARG A 97 30.65 -1.94 8.04
N ALA A 98 29.76 -2.53 8.84
CA ALA A 98 29.13 -3.81 8.54
C ALA A 98 28.32 -3.76 7.24
N ALA A 99 27.51 -2.70 7.06
CA ALA A 99 26.73 -2.50 5.83
C ALA A 99 27.63 -2.38 4.59
N LEU A 100 28.68 -1.55 4.64
CA LEU A 100 29.61 -1.39 3.53
C LEU A 100 30.38 -2.67 3.22
N ALA A 101 30.77 -3.43 4.24
CA ALA A 101 31.43 -4.73 4.05
C ALA A 101 30.50 -5.74 3.36
N ALA A 102 29.22 -5.78 3.72
CA ALA A 102 28.23 -6.65 3.08
C ALA A 102 28.02 -6.27 1.61
N VAL A 103 27.91 -4.98 1.30
CA VAL A 103 27.77 -4.49 -0.08
C VAL A 103 28.98 -4.89 -0.93
N LYS A 104 30.21 -4.68 -0.42
CA LYS A 104 31.43 -5.11 -1.12
C LYS A 104 31.49 -6.63 -1.31
N LYS A 105 31.10 -7.41 -0.30
CA LYS A 105 31.01 -8.88 -0.38
C LYS A 105 30.02 -9.35 -1.44
N ALA A 106 28.97 -8.57 -1.68
CA ALA A 106 27.99 -8.82 -2.73
C ALA A 106 28.45 -8.38 -4.15
N GLY A 107 29.71 -7.96 -4.31
CA GLY A 107 30.29 -7.65 -5.62
C GLY A 107 30.07 -6.22 -6.09
N TRP A 108 29.66 -5.31 -5.20
CA TRP A 108 29.43 -3.91 -5.52
C TRP A 108 30.65 -3.05 -5.19
N THR A 109 30.91 -2.08 -6.06
CA THR A 109 31.86 -0.99 -5.80
C THR A 109 31.11 0.16 -5.13
N VAL A 110 31.39 0.40 -3.85
CA VAL A 110 30.78 1.47 -3.03
C VAL A 110 31.42 2.81 -3.33
N HIS A 111 30.59 3.87 -3.36
CA HIS A 111 31.03 5.26 -3.46
C HIS A 111 30.44 6.11 -2.34
N GLY A 112 31.28 6.99 -1.78
CA GLY A 112 30.88 7.89 -0.71
C GLY A 112 30.56 7.19 0.62
N ALA A 113 29.96 7.97 1.53
CA ALA A 113 29.50 7.48 2.82
C ALA A 113 28.05 6.96 2.70
N PRO A 114 27.68 5.91 3.46
CA PRO A 114 26.29 5.45 3.53
C PRO A 114 25.42 6.51 4.22
N GLU A 115 24.24 6.76 3.68
CA GLU A 115 23.24 7.63 4.30
C GLU A 115 22.41 6.82 5.30
N ARG A 116 22.39 7.23 6.56
CA ARG A 116 21.63 6.52 7.60
C ARG A 116 20.15 6.90 7.57
N LYS A 117 19.29 5.89 7.45
CA LYS A 117 17.84 5.99 7.67
C LYS A 117 17.46 5.30 8.99
N PRO A 118 16.21 5.46 9.48
CA PRO A 118 15.80 4.86 10.74
C PRO A 118 15.94 3.33 10.82
N LYS A 119 15.91 2.61 9.68
CA LYS A 119 15.87 1.14 9.62
C LYS A 119 16.90 0.49 8.67
N HIS A 120 17.67 1.28 7.95
CA HIS A 120 18.62 0.81 6.94
C HIS A 120 19.64 1.91 6.60
N PHE A 121 20.63 1.55 5.82
CA PHE A 121 21.51 2.47 5.12
C PHE A 121 21.15 2.53 3.64
N GLU A 122 21.20 3.71 3.06
CA GLU A 122 21.22 3.89 1.62
C GLU A 122 22.68 4.02 1.19
N VAL A 123 23.11 3.22 0.23
CA VAL A 123 24.50 3.12 -0.23
C VAL A 123 24.54 3.35 -1.73
N LEU A 124 25.33 4.32 -2.17
CA LEU A 124 25.63 4.49 -3.59
C LEU A 124 26.68 3.46 -4.01
N ALA A 125 26.36 2.69 -5.04
CA ALA A 125 27.29 1.72 -5.59
C ALA A 125 27.03 1.46 -7.07
N HIS A 126 27.98 0.82 -7.73
CA HIS A 126 27.80 0.27 -9.06
C HIS A 126 28.49 -1.09 -9.19
N ARG A 127 28.13 -1.85 -10.22
CA ARG A 127 28.91 -3.02 -10.65
C ARG A 127 29.88 -2.60 -11.76
N TYR A 128 30.87 -3.44 -12.07
CA TYR A 128 31.81 -3.14 -13.14
C TYR A 128 31.07 -2.87 -14.46
N GLY A 129 31.21 -1.65 -15.01
CA GLY A 129 30.53 -1.21 -16.23
C GLY A 129 29.00 -1.07 -16.12
N GLY A 130 28.44 -1.13 -14.90
CA GLY A 130 27.00 -0.97 -14.66
C GLY A 130 26.63 0.42 -14.18
N ASP A 131 25.33 0.73 -14.26
CA ASP A 131 24.78 2.00 -13.83
C ASP A 131 24.90 2.24 -12.32
N TRP A 132 24.87 3.51 -11.95
CA TRP A 132 24.77 3.95 -10.56
C TRP A 132 23.47 3.46 -9.92
N THR A 133 23.63 2.76 -8.80
CA THR A 133 22.53 2.15 -8.06
C THR A 133 22.56 2.62 -6.61
N GLU A 134 21.40 3.00 -6.08
CA GLU A 134 21.19 3.14 -4.66
C GLU A 134 20.72 1.81 -4.08
N LEU A 135 21.53 1.25 -3.18
CA LEU A 135 21.24 0.02 -2.45
C LEU A 135 20.64 0.35 -1.09
N HIS A 136 19.56 -0.34 -0.73
CA HIS A 136 19.02 -0.29 0.63
C HIS A 136 19.50 -1.52 1.39
N VAL A 137 20.30 -1.28 2.42
CA VAL A 137 20.99 -2.30 3.20
C VAL A 137 20.47 -2.25 4.62
N ASP A 138 19.84 -3.32 5.11
CA ASP A 138 19.45 -3.35 6.51
C ASP A 138 20.68 -3.39 7.45
N PHE A 139 20.45 -3.25 8.75
CA PHE A 139 21.56 -3.22 9.71
C PHE A 139 22.28 -4.58 9.88
N ALA A 140 21.72 -5.68 9.37
CA ALA A 140 22.43 -6.97 9.29
C ALA A 140 23.24 -7.15 8.00
N GLY A 141 23.20 -6.16 7.09
CA GLY A 141 23.93 -6.20 5.83
C GLY A 141 23.15 -6.84 4.68
N ALA A 142 21.84 -7.09 4.82
CA ALA A 142 21.04 -7.61 3.72
C ALA A 142 20.65 -6.47 2.76
N ILE A 143 21.03 -6.62 1.48
CA ILE A 143 20.54 -5.75 0.40
C ILE A 143 19.12 -6.23 0.05
N TYR A 144 18.11 -5.44 0.39
CA TYR A 144 16.70 -5.81 0.15
C TYR A 144 16.04 -4.98 -0.97
N LYS A 145 16.71 -3.91 -1.42
CA LYS A 145 16.23 -3.09 -2.53
C LYS A 145 17.40 -2.52 -3.32
N GLU A 146 17.25 -2.55 -4.63
CA GLU A 146 18.13 -1.90 -5.59
C GLU A 146 17.24 -0.94 -6.40
N LYS A 147 17.68 0.31 -6.58
CA LYS A 147 17.04 1.23 -7.51
C LYS A 147 18.10 2.08 -8.19
N GLN A 148 17.78 2.60 -9.36
CA GLN A 148 18.63 3.57 -10.04
C GLN A 148 18.94 4.75 -9.10
N ALA A 149 20.21 5.16 -9.06
CA ALA A 149 20.62 6.28 -8.25
C ALA A 149 20.01 7.57 -8.79
N ASP A 150 19.53 8.41 -7.87
CA ASP A 150 19.09 9.77 -8.19
C ASP A 150 20.32 10.68 -8.27
N ALA A 151 20.57 11.26 -9.44
CA ALA A 151 21.78 12.05 -9.68
C ALA A 151 21.88 13.30 -8.80
N ALA A 152 20.74 13.97 -8.55
CA ALA A 152 20.69 15.18 -7.73
C ALA A 152 20.91 14.86 -6.25
N LYS A 153 20.42 13.71 -5.77
CA LYS A 153 20.67 13.25 -4.40
C LYS A 153 22.14 12.91 -4.16
N TRP A 154 22.76 12.26 -5.13
CA TRP A 154 24.08 11.66 -4.99
C TRP A 154 25.21 12.51 -5.58
N ASP A 155 24.89 13.73 -6.03
CA ASP A 155 25.82 14.65 -6.70
C ASP A 155 26.59 13.96 -7.85
N LEU A 156 25.89 13.08 -8.59
CA LEU A 156 26.46 12.41 -9.75
C LEU A 156 26.46 13.41 -10.92
N GLN A 157 27.63 13.63 -11.51
CA GLN A 157 27.73 14.35 -12.78
C GLN A 157 27.35 13.38 -13.90
N ASP A 158 26.49 13.85 -14.81
CA ASP A 158 26.08 13.12 -16.03
C ASP A 158 27.26 12.83 -16.97
#